data_AF-A0A7W5DCE3-F1
#
_entry.id   AF-A0A7W5DCE3-F1
#
_cell.length_a   1.000
_cell.length_b   1.000
_cell.length_c   1.000
_cell.angle_alpha   90.00
_cell.angle_beta   90.00
_cell.angle_gamma   90.00
#
_symmetry.space_group_name_H-M   'P 1'
#
loop_
_entity.id
_entity.type
_entity.pdbx_description
1 polymer ?
#
loop_
_entity_poly.entity_id
_entity_poly.type
_entity_poly.pdbx_seq_one_letter_code
_entity_poly.pdbx_strand_id
1 'polypeptide(L)'
;MFEVSDEVRRVAREELIKGPLSAALRRLANRFGLERTNVAWVAAEVFDNMFVPDIQAIWEWDLEGRGDGHSDAELDAMLAHLRMDLPRPRVMSTLAGATDVKRGSTR
;
A
#
# COMPACT_ATOMS: atom_id res chain seq x y z
N MET A 1 -9.81 11.15 17.04
CA MET A 1 -9.21 9.87 16.59
C MET A 1 -9.65 9.67 15.15
N PHE A 2 -8.72 9.59 14.21
CA PHE A 2 -9.05 9.31 12.81
C PHE A 2 -9.20 7.81 12.64
N GLU A 3 -10.28 7.37 12.01
CA GLU A 3 -10.54 5.96 11.71
C GLU A 3 -10.50 5.79 10.19
N VAL A 4 -9.62 4.91 9.72
CA VAL A 4 -9.51 4.61 8.29
C VAL A 4 -10.69 3.75 7.88
N SER A 5 -11.60 4.30 7.06
CA SER A 5 -12.74 3.55 6.55
C SER A 5 -12.29 2.37 5.68
N ASP A 6 -13.11 1.32 5.62
CA ASP A 6 -12.81 0.14 4.80
C ASP A 6 -12.62 0.48 3.32
N GLU A 7 -13.33 1.49 2.82
CA GLU A 7 -13.15 1.98 1.46
C GLU A 7 -11.75 2.59 1.26
N VAL A 8 -11.32 3.48 2.17
CA VAL A 8 -9.99 4.10 2.12
C VAL A 8 -8.92 3.03 2.21
N ARG A 9 -9.06 2.06 3.12
CA ARG A 9 -8.12 0.94 3.28
C ARG A 9 -8.00 0.12 1.99
N ARG A 10 -9.12 -0.24 1.37
CA ARG A 10 -9.14 -1.01 0.12
C ARG A 10 -8.44 -0.25 -1.02
N VAL A 11 -8.80 1.02 -1.22
CA VAL A 11 -8.22 1.84 -2.29
C VAL A 11 -6.74 2.10 -2.02
N ALA A 12 -6.34 2.33 -0.76
CA ALA A 12 -4.94 2.52 -0.40
C ALA A 12 -4.08 1.29 -0.72
N ARG A 13 -4.56 0.08 -0.42
CA ARG A 13 -3.87 -1.17 -0.80
C ARG A 13 -3.70 -1.32 -2.32
N GLU A 14 -4.71 -0.90 -3.10
CA GLU A 14 -4.64 -0.93 -4.56
C GLU A 14 -3.73 0.15 -5.15
N GLU A 15 -3.65 1.34 -4.54
CA GLU A 15 -2.87 2.47 -5.05
C GLU A 15 -1.41 2.45 -4.63
N LEU A 16 -1.11 2.04 -3.40
CA LEU A 16 0.25 2.07 -2.84
C LEU A 16 1.19 1.04 -3.47
N ILE A 17 0.64 0.07 -4.19
CA ILE A 17 1.41 -0.86 -5.05
C ILE A 17 1.74 -0.27 -6.43
N LYS A 18 1.13 0.85 -6.81
CA LYS A 18 1.24 1.44 -8.16
C LYS A 18 2.21 2.61 -8.18
N GLY A 19 3.39 2.37 -8.78
CA GLY A 19 4.36 3.43 -9.05
C GLY A 19 4.91 4.07 -7.76
N PRO A 20 5.43 5.31 -7.83
CA PRO A 20 5.99 6.09 -6.71
C PRO A 20 5.05 6.20 -5.50
N LEU A 21 5.58 6.10 -4.27
CA LEU A 21 4.79 6.06 -3.03
C LEU A 21 4.23 7.47 -2.77
N SER A 22 5.07 8.48 -2.96
CA SER A 22 4.70 9.89 -2.94
C SER A 22 3.47 10.17 -3.82
N ALA A 23 3.52 9.70 -5.08
CA ALA A 23 2.44 9.88 -6.03
C ALA A 23 1.15 9.13 -5.61
N ALA A 24 1.27 7.91 -5.09
CA ALA A 24 0.13 7.14 -4.60
C ALA A 24 -0.53 7.79 -3.38
N LEU A 25 0.27 8.20 -2.38
CA LEU A 25 -0.21 8.90 -1.20
C LEU A 25 -0.88 10.24 -1.56
N ARG A 26 -0.34 10.98 -2.53
CA ARG A 26 -0.93 12.24 -3.01
C ARG A 26 -2.28 12.00 -3.68
N ARG A 27 -2.41 10.95 -4.50
CA ARG A 27 -3.70 10.56 -5.09
C ARG A 27 -4.73 10.19 -4.02
N LEU A 28 -4.33 9.46 -2.98
CA LEU A 28 -5.21 9.12 -1.86
C LEU A 28 -5.65 10.37 -1.09
N ALA A 29 -4.70 11.27 -0.80
CA ALA A 29 -4.98 12.53 -0.11
C ALA A 29 -5.99 13.37 -0.87
N ASN A 30 -5.79 13.57 -2.18
CA ASN A 30 -6.69 14.34 -3.02
C ASN A 30 -8.07 13.68 -3.17
N ARG A 31 -8.11 12.35 -3.29
CA ARG A 31 -9.37 11.60 -3.49
C ARG A 31 -10.28 11.66 -2.27
N PHE A 32 -9.71 11.56 -1.07
CA PHE A 32 -10.47 11.45 0.17
C PHE A 32 -10.39 12.71 1.06
N GLY A 33 -9.76 13.78 0.58
CA GLY A 33 -9.57 15.01 1.36
C GLY A 33 -8.74 14.79 2.63
N LEU A 34 -7.71 13.94 2.56
CA LEU A 34 -6.91 13.60 3.73
C LEU A 34 -5.84 14.64 3.99
N GLU A 35 -5.78 15.11 5.23
CA GLU A 35 -4.65 15.87 5.75
C GLU A 35 -3.43 14.96 5.98
N ARG A 36 -2.26 15.59 6.10
CA ARG A 36 -0.97 14.90 6.22
C ARG A 36 -0.94 13.84 7.31
N THR A 37 -1.49 14.12 8.49
CA THR A 37 -1.59 13.16 9.60
C THR A 37 -2.43 11.94 9.22
N ASN A 38 -3.54 12.14 8.53
CA ASN A 38 -4.44 11.07 8.10
C ASN A 38 -3.77 10.20 7.03
N VAL A 39 -3.00 10.80 6.13
CA VAL A 39 -2.21 10.08 5.13
C VAL A 39 -1.19 9.15 5.79
N ALA A 40 -0.49 9.63 6.83
CA ALA A 40 0.45 8.81 7.59
C ALA A 40 -0.22 7.61 8.26
N TRP A 41 -1.42 7.81 8.86
CA TRP A 41 -2.20 6.72 9.44
C TRP A 41 -2.66 5.70 8.40
N VAL A 42 -3.14 6.15 7.24
CA VAL A 42 -3.51 5.25 6.13
C VAL A 42 -2.31 4.43 5.68
N ALA A 43 -1.12 5.03 5.58
CA ALA A 43 0.08 4.32 5.19
C ALA A 43 0.49 3.27 6.24
N ALA A 44 0.43 3.61 7.54
CA ALA A 44 0.71 2.68 8.64
C ALA A 44 -0.27 1.49 8.71
N GLU A 45 -1.52 1.67 8.29
CA GLU A 45 -2.51 0.59 8.17
C GLU A 45 -2.26 -0.37 6.98
N VAL A 46 -1.49 0.08 6.00
CA VAL A 46 -1.18 -0.70 4.79
C VAL A 46 0.18 -1.39 4.90
N PHE A 47 1.17 -0.72 5.48
CA PHE A 47 2.53 -1.20 5.63
C PHE A 47 2.79 -1.70 7.06
N ASP A 48 2.75 -3.01 7.24
CA ASP A 48 2.97 -3.66 8.55
C ASP A 48 4.39 -3.45 9.09
N ASN A 49 5.34 -3.07 8.23
CA ASN A 49 6.75 -2.82 8.55
C ASN A 49 7.09 -1.33 8.69
N MET A 50 6.10 -0.46 8.82
CA MET A 50 6.31 0.98 9.00
C MET A 50 6.76 1.30 10.43
N PHE A 51 7.80 2.13 10.55
CA PHE A 51 8.33 2.58 11.85
C PHE A 51 8.14 4.08 12.05
N VAL A 52 8.41 4.57 13.27
CA VAL A 52 8.26 6.00 13.62
C VAL A 52 8.97 6.95 12.62
N PRO A 53 10.20 6.68 12.13
CA PRO A 53 10.84 7.55 11.14
C PRO A 53 10.06 7.66 9.82
N ASP A 54 9.38 6.61 9.39
CA ASP A 54 8.58 6.59 8.15
C ASP A 54 7.35 7.49 8.29
N ILE A 55 6.72 7.45 9.47
CA ILE A 55 5.60 8.33 9.81
C ILE A 55 6.06 9.79 9.85
N GLN A 56 7.23 10.05 10.46
CA GLN A 56 7.83 11.39 10.50
C GLN A 56 8.15 11.91 9.09
N ALA A 57 8.68 11.06 8.21
CA ALA A 57 8.93 11.41 6.82
C ALA A 57 7.65 11.89 6.11
N ILE A 58 6.52 11.22 6.33
CA ILE A 58 5.22 11.63 5.76
C ILE A 58 4.72 12.94 6.40
N TRP A 59 4.97 13.19 7.68
CA TRP A 59 4.61 14.45 8.34
C TRP A 59 5.46 15.66 7.92
N GLU A 60 6.68 15.41 7.50
CA GLU A 60 7.60 16.43 6.99
C GLU A 60 7.55 16.57 5.46
N TRP A 61 6.76 15.73 4.77
CA TRP A 61 6.62 15.77 3.31
C TRP A 61 5.74 16.93 2.83
N ASP A 62 6.16 17.52 1.72
CA ASP A 62 5.43 18.55 0.97
C ASP A 62 4.21 17.96 0.22
N LEU A 63 3.21 17.54 0.98
CA LEU A 63 1.95 17.01 0.46
C LEU A 63 1.20 18.02 -0.44
N GLU A 64 1.44 19.32 -0.29
CA GLU A 64 0.73 20.37 -1.05
C GLU A 64 1.49 20.79 -2.32
N GLY A 65 2.77 20.43 -2.46
CA GLY A 65 3.61 20.80 -3.60
C GLY A 65 4.02 22.28 -3.60
N ARG A 66 4.17 22.88 -2.42
CA ARG A 66 4.50 24.31 -2.23
C ARG A 66 6.00 24.56 -2.02
N GLY A 67 6.79 23.51 -1.88
CA GLY A 67 8.22 23.58 -1.57
C GLY A 67 8.56 23.56 -0.08
N ASP A 68 7.59 23.22 0.79
CA ASP A 68 7.77 23.18 2.25
C ASP A 68 7.91 21.73 2.73
N GLY A 69 9.15 21.34 3.08
CA GLY A 69 9.46 20.00 3.60
C GLY A 69 10.13 19.08 2.58
N HIS A 70 10.05 17.76 2.80
CA HIS A 70 10.62 16.77 1.87
C HIS A 70 9.88 16.82 0.54
N SER A 71 10.62 16.74 -0.56
CA SER A 71 10.09 16.56 -1.90
C SER A 71 9.54 15.14 -2.12
N ASP A 72 8.81 14.94 -3.22
CA ASP A 72 8.34 13.61 -3.64
C ASP A 72 9.50 12.62 -3.80
N ALA A 73 10.63 13.07 -4.36
CA ALA A 73 11.82 12.24 -4.57
C ALA A 73 12.50 11.85 -3.25
N GLU A 74 12.59 12.77 -2.30
CA GLU A 74 13.14 12.51 -0.97
C GLU A 74 12.24 11.53 -0.19
N LEU A 75 10.93 11.75 -0.21
CA LEU A 75 9.98 10.83 0.44
C LEU A 75 10.09 9.42 -0.15
N ASP A 76 10.12 9.29 -1.48
CA ASP A 76 10.25 7.99 -2.13
C ASP A 76 11.56 7.28 -1.78
N ALA A 77 12.65 8.03 -1.58
CA ALA A 77 13.92 7.46 -1.15
C ALA A 77 13.87 7.02 0.32
N MET A 78 13.28 7.82 1.21
CA MET A 78 13.13 7.51 2.63
C MET A 78 12.24 6.29 2.88
N LEU A 79 11.21 6.09 2.06
CA LEU A 79 10.23 5.00 2.19
C LEU A 79 10.51 3.81 1.27
N ALA A 80 11.69 3.76 0.62
CA ALA A 80 12.00 2.74 -0.37
C ALA A 80 11.97 1.30 0.18
N HIS A 81 12.27 1.12 1.48
CA HIS A 81 12.22 -0.19 2.15
C HIS A 81 10.80 -0.76 2.26
N LEU A 82 9.77 0.08 2.31
CA LEU A 82 8.38 -0.36 2.47
C LEU A 82 7.87 -1.16 1.25
N ARG A 83 8.45 -0.94 0.07
CA ARG A 83 8.08 -1.69 -1.14
C ARG A 83 8.52 -3.15 -1.14
N MET A 84 9.53 -3.50 -0.35
CA MET A 84 10.12 -4.84 -0.39
C MET A 84 9.24 -5.89 0.31
N ASP A 85 8.33 -5.45 1.19
CA ASP A 85 7.57 -6.34 2.08
C ASP A 85 6.05 -6.36 1.81
N LEU A 86 5.57 -5.74 0.73
CA LEU A 86 4.16 -5.87 0.36
C LEU A 86 3.83 -7.36 0.13
N PRO A 87 2.88 -7.96 0.88
CA PRO A 87 2.48 -9.33 0.63
C PRO A 87 2.01 -9.42 -0.82
N ARG A 88 2.69 -10.25 -1.63
CA ARG A 88 2.21 -10.55 -2.98
C ARG A 88 0.73 -10.90 -2.86
N PRO A 89 -0.16 -10.34 -3.69
CA PRO A 89 -1.53 -10.84 -3.74
C PRO A 89 -1.42 -12.35 -3.94
N ARG A 90 -1.90 -13.12 -2.96
CA ARG A 90 -2.05 -14.56 -3.12
C ARG A 90 -3.04 -14.71 -4.25
N VAL A 91 -2.53 -14.87 -5.46
CA VAL A 91 -3.31 -15.49 -6.53
C VAL A 91 -3.72 -16.81 -5.91
N MET A 92 -5.00 -16.94 -5.56
CA MET A 92 -5.55 -18.25 -5.25
C MET A 92 -5.42 -19.01 -6.56
N SER A 93 -4.31 -19.73 -6.72
CA SER A 93 -4.26 -20.86 -7.63
C SER A 93 -5.34 -21.79 -7.13
N THR A 94 -6.53 -21.64 -7.71
CA THR A 94 -7.46 -22.74 -7.83
C THR A 94 -6.68 -23.83 -8.56
N LEU A 95 -6.08 -24.72 -7.77
CA LEU A 95 -5.82 -26.09 -8.19
C LEU A 95 -7.18 -26.66 -8.55
N ALA A 96 -7.62 -26.42 -9.79
CA ALA A 96 -8.62 -27.23 -10.45
C ALA A 96 -8.05 -28.65 -10.42
N GLY A 97 -8.63 -29.44 -9.52
CA GLY A 97 -8.09 -30.72 -9.10
C GLY A 97 -7.78 -31.63 -10.27
N ALA A 98 -6.55 -32.10 -10.28
CA ALA A 98 -6.24 -33.41 -10.81
C ALA A 98 -7.08 -34.44 -10.05
N THR A 99 -8.14 -34.94 -10.68
CA THR A 99 -8.67 -36.27 -10.36
C THR A 99 -8.30 -37.21 -11.48
N ASP A 100 -7.08 -37.74 -11.39
CA ASP A 100 -6.71 -39.03 -11.95
C ASP A 100 -7.46 -40.10 -11.13
N VAL A 101 -8.47 -40.73 -11.73
CA VAL A 101 -9.02 -41.99 -11.21
C VAL A 101 -8.56 -43.09 -12.15
N LYS A 102 -7.42 -43.69 -11.79
CA LYS A 102 -6.88 -44.89 -12.41
C LYS A 102 -7.38 -46.14 -11.68
N ARG A 103 -8.09 -47.01 -12.41
CA ARG A 103 -8.23 -48.49 -12.32
C ARG A 103 -9.62 -48.85 -12.90
N GLY A 104 -9.77 -49.46 -14.07
CA GLY A 104 -9.10 -50.65 -14.60
C GLY A 104 -10.03 -51.85 -14.39
N SER A 105 -10.52 -52.48 -15.47
CA SER A 105 -10.71 -53.93 -15.64
C SER A 105 -11.69 -54.29 -16.78
N THR A 106 -11.13 -54.84 -17.86
CA THR A 106 -11.61 -55.97 -18.71
C THR A 106 -13.12 -56.27 -18.83
N ARG A 107 -13.67 -56.15 -20.05
CA ARG A 107 -13.96 -57.26 -20.98
C ARG A 107 -14.39 -56.74 -22.35
#